data_AF-A0A914LVR1-F1
#
_entry.id   AF-A0A914LVR1-F1
#
_cell.length_a   1.000
_cell.length_b   1.000
_cell.length_c   1.000
_cell.angle_alpha   90.00
_cell.angle_beta   90.00
_cell.angle_gamma   90.00
#
_symmetry.space_group_name_H-M   'P 1'
#
loop_
_entity.id
_entity.type
_entity.pdbx_description
1 polymer ?
#
loop_
_entity_poly.entity_id
_entity_poly.type
_entity_poly.pdbx_seq_one_letter_code
_entity_poly.pdbx_strand_id
1 'polypeptide(L)'
;MVTSDHGNAEKMIAPDGSEHTAHTCNLVPFTCSSKTFVFKSTPPTGDDGKERARALRDVAPTVLQLMGLPVPPEMDGVPLLEQRG
;
A
#
# COMPACT_ATOMS: atom_id res chain seq x y z
N MET A 1 3.52 -11.35 -1.50
CA MET A 1 2.99 -10.01 -1.80
C MET A 1 4.06 -9.26 -2.58
N VAL A 2 3.69 -8.36 -3.48
CA VAL A 2 4.66 -7.54 -4.24
C VAL A 2 4.20 -6.08 -4.18
N THR A 3 5.12 -5.17 -3.86
CA THR A 3 4.92 -3.71 -3.84
C THR A 3 6.20 -2.98 -4.24
N SER A 4 6.13 -1.67 -4.43
CA SER A 4 7.29 -0.76 -4.48
C SER A 4 7.25 0.19 -3.27
N ASP A 5 8.38 0.80 -2.95
CA ASP A 5 8.52 1.88 -1.96
C ASP A 5 8.20 3.25 -2.58
N HIS A 6 8.49 3.44 -3.86
CA HIS A 6 8.13 4.64 -4.62
C HIS A 6 8.02 4.39 -6.13
N GLY A 7 7.64 5.42 -6.88
CA GLY A 7 7.74 5.47 -8.34
C GLY A 7 9.07 6.09 -8.80
N ASN A 8 9.49 5.75 -10.02
CA ASN A 8 10.65 6.32 -10.71
C ASN A 8 10.58 5.92 -12.20
N ALA A 9 10.77 4.64 -12.48
CA ALA A 9 10.96 4.10 -13.84
C ALA A 9 9.77 4.31 -14.79
N GLU A 10 8.57 4.58 -14.27
CA GLU A 10 7.41 4.89 -15.09
C GLU A 10 7.44 6.31 -15.69
N LYS A 11 8.35 7.19 -15.23
CA LYS A 11 8.56 8.53 -15.79
C LYS A 11 10.05 8.82 -15.94
N MET A 12 10.56 8.56 -17.14
CA MET A 12 11.98 8.76 -17.48
C MET A 12 12.25 10.07 -18.24
N ILE A 13 11.22 10.73 -18.78
CA ILE A 13 11.34 11.94 -19.61
C ILE A 13 10.45 13.06 -19.04
N ALA A 14 10.99 14.27 -18.96
CA ALA A 14 10.30 15.48 -18.51
C ALA A 14 9.44 16.09 -19.64
N PRO A 15 8.49 16.99 -19.31
CA PRO A 15 7.61 17.61 -20.33
C PRO A 15 8.34 18.38 -21.43
N ASP A 16 9.54 18.88 -21.16
CA ASP A 16 10.40 19.58 -22.13
C ASP A 16 11.31 18.65 -22.95
N GLY A 17 11.22 17.33 -22.73
CA GLY A 17 12.02 16.31 -23.41
C GLY A 17 13.36 15.98 -22.75
N SER A 18 13.73 16.66 -21.65
CA SER A 18 14.94 16.33 -20.88
C SER A 18 14.78 15.04 -20.05
N GLU A 19 15.90 14.50 -19.58
CA GLU A 19 15.90 13.31 -18.70
C GLU A 19 15.26 13.61 -17.34
N HIS A 20 14.39 12.73 -16.87
CA HIS A 20 13.79 12.80 -15.53
C HIS A 20 14.47 11.79 -14.61
N THR A 21 15.32 12.27 -13.70
CA THR A 21 16.14 11.42 -12.81
C THR A 21 15.59 11.29 -11.38
N ALA A 22 14.51 12.02 -11.06
CA ALA A 22 13.90 12.04 -9.73
C ALA A 22 12.80 10.96 -9.58
N HIS A 23 12.47 10.66 -8.32
CA HIS A 23 11.28 9.86 -7.98
C HIS A 23 9.99 10.57 -8.41
N THR A 24 8.89 9.83 -8.47
CA THR A 24 7.55 10.38 -8.71
C THR A 24 6.67 10.24 -7.47
N CYS A 25 5.55 10.97 -7.49
CA CYS A 25 4.47 10.81 -6.50
C CYS A 25 3.34 9.90 -7.01
N ASN A 26 3.58 9.07 -8.03
CA ASN A 26 2.59 8.13 -8.53
C ASN A 26 2.32 7.04 -7.48
N LEU A 27 1.11 6.48 -7.51
CA LEU A 27 0.78 5.32 -6.68
C LEU A 27 1.64 4.10 -7.08
N VAL A 28 1.98 3.29 -6.08
CA VAL A 28 2.70 2.03 -6.26
C VAL A 28 1.73 0.85 -6.34
N PRO A 29 2.04 -0.21 -7.10
CA PRO A 29 1.24 -1.42 -7.07
C PRO A 29 1.36 -2.09 -5.69
N PHE A 30 0.28 -2.72 -5.21
CA PHE A 30 0.36 -3.65 -4.08
C PHE A 30 -0.48 -4.88 -4.39
N THR A 31 0.17 -6.03 -4.51
CA THR A 31 -0.45 -7.29 -4.93
C THR A 31 -0.32 -8.38 -3.88
N CYS A 32 -1.31 -9.26 -3.79
CA CYS A 32 -1.30 -10.44 -2.94
C CYS A 32 -1.73 -11.66 -3.76
N SER A 33 -0.94 -12.73 -3.72
CA SER A 33 -1.20 -13.99 -4.45
C SER A 33 -2.09 -14.97 -3.68
N SER A 34 -2.64 -14.55 -2.54
CA SER A 34 -3.53 -15.38 -1.74
C SER A 34 -4.84 -15.67 -2.49
N LYS A 35 -5.35 -16.90 -2.36
CA LYS A 35 -6.67 -17.29 -2.89
C LYS A 35 -7.81 -17.11 -1.88
N THR A 36 -7.46 -16.98 -0.60
CA THR A 36 -8.39 -16.93 0.54
C THR A 36 -8.52 -15.53 1.13
N PHE A 37 -7.75 -14.56 0.65
CA PHE A 37 -7.84 -13.17 1.07
C PHE A 37 -8.03 -12.26 -0.15
N VAL A 38 -8.79 -11.19 0.04
CA VAL A 38 -9.03 -10.14 -0.96
C VAL A 38 -8.76 -8.77 -0.35
N PHE A 39 -8.44 -7.78 -1.18
CA PHE A 39 -8.35 -6.40 -0.71
C PHE A 39 -9.73 -5.89 -0.32
N LYS A 40 -9.81 -5.27 0.87
CA LYS A 40 -11.02 -4.59 1.32
C LYS A 40 -11.47 -3.60 0.25
N SER A 41 -12.78 -3.45 0.05
CA SER A 41 -13.33 -2.44 -0.86
C SER A 41 -13.28 -1.03 -0.27
N THR A 42 -13.31 -0.92 1.05
CA THR A 42 -13.31 0.36 1.78
C THR A 42 -11.89 0.89 2.01
N PRO A 43 -11.70 2.23 2.01
CA PRO A 43 -10.46 2.84 2.44
C PRO A 43 -10.25 2.72 3.96
N PRO A 44 -9.00 2.76 4.44
CA PRO A 44 -8.72 2.94 5.86
C PRO A 44 -9.28 4.24 6.42
N THR A 45 -9.50 4.29 7.73
CA THR A 45 -9.76 5.53 8.47
C THR A 45 -8.43 6.15 8.94
N GLY A 46 -8.34 7.47 8.90
CA GLY A 46 -7.24 8.26 9.45
C GLY A 46 -7.50 8.70 10.89
N ASP A 47 -6.51 9.38 11.47
CA ASP A 47 -6.53 9.78 12.89
C ASP A 47 -7.61 10.85 13.17
N ASP A 48 -8.06 11.56 12.14
CA ASP A 48 -9.16 12.52 12.18
C ASP A 48 -10.55 11.86 12.04
N GLY A 49 -10.62 10.53 11.99
CA GLY A 49 -11.85 9.76 11.83
C GLY A 49 -12.41 9.73 10.41
N LYS A 50 -11.70 10.31 9.43
CA LYS A 50 -12.14 10.31 8.02
C LYS A 50 -11.47 9.23 7.22
N GLU A 51 -12.03 8.89 6.06
CA GLU A 51 -11.36 8.01 5.11
C GLU A 51 -10.04 8.61 4.63
N ARG A 52 -9.03 7.76 4.47
CA ARG A 52 -7.72 8.12 3.94
C ARG A 52 -7.30 7.17 2.83
N ALA A 53 -6.33 7.62 2.03
CA ALA A 53 -5.65 6.73 1.10
C ALA A 53 -4.90 5.61 1.83
N ARG A 54 -4.74 4.48 1.13
CA ARG A 54 -3.82 3.41 1.53
C ARG A 54 -2.39 3.91 1.37
N ALA A 55 -1.51 3.53 2.29
CA ALA A 55 -0.13 3.99 2.31
C ALA A 55 0.82 2.86 2.73
N LEU A 56 2.14 3.09 2.61
CA LEU A 56 3.15 2.10 2.95
C LEU A 56 3.07 1.61 4.41
N ARG A 57 2.59 2.46 5.35
CA ARG A 57 2.35 2.07 6.75
C ARG A 57 1.40 0.88 6.90
N ASP A 58 0.53 0.65 5.92
CA ASP A 58 -0.45 -0.43 5.93
C ASP A 58 0.12 -1.79 5.51
N VAL A 59 1.34 -1.82 4.93
CA VAL A 59 1.94 -3.05 4.39
C VAL A 59 2.28 -4.03 5.52
N ALA A 60 3.01 -3.59 6.55
CA ALA A 60 3.44 -4.48 7.63
C ALA A 60 2.25 -5.07 8.43
N PRO A 61 1.23 -4.29 8.85
CA PRO A 61 0.01 -4.84 9.45
C PRO A 61 -0.70 -5.86 8.55
N THR A 62 -0.72 -5.63 7.23
CA THR A 62 -1.32 -6.57 6.27
C THR A 62 -0.54 -7.89 6.20
N VAL A 63 0.80 -7.84 6.24
CA VAL A 63 1.65 -9.05 6.29
C VAL A 63 1.38 -9.84 7.57
N LEU A 64 1.33 -9.17 8.73
CA LEU A 64 1.07 -9.83 10.01
C LEU A 64 -0.30 -10.54 10.03
N GLN A 65 -1.33 -9.88 9.48
CA GLN A 65 -2.67 -10.48 9.35
C GLN A 65 -2.63 -11.76 8.51
N LEU A 66 -1.93 -11.77 7.38
CA LEU A 66 -1.78 -12.96 6.53
C LEU A 66 -1.02 -14.09 7.22
N MET A 67 -0.05 -13.76 8.07
CA MET A 67 0.71 -14.73 8.86
C MET A 67 -0.04 -15.25 10.09
N GLY A 68 -1.22 -14.69 10.41
CA GLY A 68 -1.96 -15.03 11.63
C GLY A 68 -1.29 -14.51 12.90
N LEU A 69 -0.51 -13.43 12.80
CA LEU A 69 0.18 -12.79 13.92
C LEU A 69 -0.57 -11.53 14.38
N PRO A 70 -0.50 -11.19 15.69
CA PRO A 70 -1.08 -9.95 16.18
C PRO A 70 -0.34 -8.72 15.64
N VAL A 71 -1.07 -7.63 15.39
CA VAL A 71 -0.49 -6.33 15.07
C VAL A 71 -0.14 -5.61 16.38
N PRO A 72 1.11 -5.16 16.58
CA PRO A 72 1.51 -4.47 17.80
C PRO A 72 0.89 -3.05 17.85
N PRO A 73 0.63 -2.50 19.05
CA PRO A 73 -0.04 -1.20 19.22
C PRO A 73 0.78 -0.01 18.69
N GLU A 74 2.10 -0.17 18.50
CA GLU A 74 2.97 0.86 17.93
C GLU A 74 2.78 1.04 16.41
N MET A 75 2.14 0.09 15.71
CA MET A 75 1.80 0.22 14.30
C MET A 75 0.48 0.99 14.13
N ASP A 76 0.55 2.16 13.52
CA ASP A 76 -0.59 3.04 13.21
C ASP A 76 -1.25 2.73 11.84
N GLY A 77 -0.62 1.86 11.04
CA GLY A 77 -1.20 1.31 9.83
C GLY A 77 -2.25 0.24 10.12
N VAL A 78 -3.05 -0.11 9.10
CA VAL A 78 -4.11 -1.12 9.25
C VAL A 78 -4.00 -2.22 8.19
N PRO A 79 -4.45 -3.46 8.49
CA PRO A 79 -4.48 -4.51 7.48
C PRO A 79 -5.45 -4.17 6.34
N LEU A 80 -4.97 -4.30 5.10
CA LEU A 80 -5.71 -3.96 3.87
C LEU A 80 -6.49 -5.14 3.27
N LEU A 81 -6.34 -6.34 3.83
CA LEU A 81 -6.98 -7.55 3.36
C LEU A 81 -8.08 -8.01 4.31
N GLU A 82 -9.02 -8.77 3.77
CA GLU A 82 -10.03 -9.53 4.53
C GLU A 82 -10.14 -10.94 3.96
N GLN A 83 -10.63 -11.88 4.76
CA GLN A 83 -10.89 -13.23 4.26
C GLN A 83 -11.98 -13.15 3.19
N ARG A 84 -11.76 -13.91 2.13
CA ARG A 84 -12.75 -14.08 1.07
C ARG A 84 -13.95 -14.81 1.67
N GLY A 85 -15.11 -14.17 1.64
CA GLY A 85 -16.40 -14.78 1.99
C GLY A 85 -16.84 -15.85 0.99
#